data_AF-A0A0M0J7R4-F1
#
_entry.id   AF-A0A0M0J7R4-F1
#
_cell.length_a   1.000
_cell.length_b   1.000
_cell.length_c   1.000
_cell.angle_alpha   90.00
_cell.angle_beta   90.00
_cell.angle_gamma   90.00
#
_symmetry.space_group_name_H-M   'P 1'
#
loop_
_entity.id
_entity.type
_entity.pdbx_description
1 polymer ?
#
loop_
_entity_poly.entity_id
_entity_poly.type
_entity_poly.pdbx_seq_one_letter_code
_entity_poly.pdbx_strand_id
1 'polypeptide(L)'
;MGGAGGSEGTHAGLVLAGEVVGDKEGEGGSTTWRLLAYDVLAIHGNSTCNQPLKKRLALLNTDVLPPRKASPAVATERLRVRAKDCFRLKYVPYLLDKFLAKVTHPIRGLIFLRDDACHAPGTSESAGLDWLLEPPAGQATNAVPQAELVALAEAHFK
;
A
#
# COMPACT_ATOMS: atom_id res chain seq x y z
N MET A 1 -12.60 -8.37 38.92
CA MET A 1 -13.55 -8.90 37.91
C MET A 1 -14.39 -7.73 37.40
N GLY A 2 -14.66 -7.71 36.10
CA GLY A 2 -15.39 -6.65 35.39
C GLY A 2 -14.44 -5.95 34.42
N GLY A 3 -14.57 -6.07 33.11
CA GLY A 3 -15.50 -6.78 32.24
C GLY A 3 -15.07 -6.40 30.82
N ALA A 4 -14.93 -7.39 29.93
CA ALA A 4 -14.54 -7.16 28.55
C ALA A 4 -15.62 -6.35 27.83
N GLY A 5 -15.34 -5.08 27.53
CA GLY A 5 -16.15 -4.25 26.66
C GLY A 5 -15.81 -4.55 25.21
N GLY A 6 -16.38 -5.61 24.67
CA GLY A 6 -16.47 -5.79 23.22
C GLY A 6 -17.49 -4.79 22.68
N SER A 7 -17.03 -3.65 22.17
CA SER A 7 -17.86 -2.84 21.27
C SER A 7 -17.63 -3.34 19.85
N GLU A 8 -18.62 -4.07 19.32
CA GLU A 8 -18.84 -4.21 17.88
C GLU A 8 -19.03 -2.80 17.28
N GLY A 9 -17.93 -2.15 16.91
CA GLY A 9 -17.93 -0.76 16.48
C GLY A 9 -17.62 -0.64 15.01
N THR A 10 -18.51 0.00 14.23
CA THR A 10 -18.15 0.57 12.93
C THR A 10 -17.07 1.63 13.15
N HIS A 11 -15.99 1.61 12.36
CA HIS A 11 -15.06 2.74 12.36
C HIS A 11 -15.78 4.00 11.85
N ALA A 12 -16.05 4.95 12.74
CA ALA A 12 -16.42 6.30 12.32
C ALA A 12 -15.17 7.04 11.82
N GLY A 13 -15.23 7.71 10.68
CA GLY A 13 -14.13 8.56 10.19
C GLY A 13 -12.81 7.80 9.89
N LEU A 14 -12.89 6.62 9.26
CA LEU A 14 -11.73 5.94 8.69
C LEU A 14 -11.36 6.57 7.34
N VAL A 15 -10.10 6.94 7.16
CA VAL A 15 -9.57 7.43 5.88
C VAL A 15 -8.33 6.63 5.51
N LEU A 16 -8.39 5.95 4.36
CA LEU A 16 -7.29 5.16 3.80
C LEU A 16 -6.73 5.84 2.56
N ALA A 17 -5.41 5.83 2.40
CA ALA A 17 -4.79 6.07 1.10
C ALA A 17 -4.52 4.73 0.42
N GLY A 18 -4.84 4.64 -0.86
CA GLY A 18 -4.74 3.40 -1.60
C GLY A 18 -4.93 3.58 -3.10
N GLU A 19 -4.73 2.48 -3.82
CA GLU A 19 -4.91 2.38 -5.26
C GLU A 19 -5.99 1.34 -5.57
N VAL A 20 -6.94 1.67 -6.45
CA VAL A 20 -7.93 0.71 -6.95
C VAL A 20 -7.36 0.01 -8.17
N VAL A 21 -7.27 -1.32 -8.12
CA VAL A 21 -6.75 -2.16 -9.19
C VAL A 21 -7.81 -3.17 -9.64
N GLY A 22 -7.79 -3.50 -10.92
CA GLY A 22 -8.57 -4.59 -11.49
C GLY A 22 -7.65 -5.75 -11.84
N ASP A 23 -7.80 -6.88 -11.15
CA ASP A 23 -7.06 -8.09 -11.47
C ASP A 23 -7.84 -8.93 -12.46
N LYS A 24 -7.17 -9.34 -13.53
CA LYS A 24 -7.75 -10.22 -14.55
C LYS A 24 -7.47 -11.67 -14.20
N GLU A 25 -8.52 -12.46 -14.07
CA GLU A 25 -8.40 -13.92 -13.97
C GLU A 25 -8.22 -14.53 -15.37
N GLY A 26 -6.99 -14.50 -15.89
CA GLY A 26 -6.68 -15.09 -17.20
C GLY A 26 -7.37 -14.41 -18.39
N GLU A 27 -7.30 -15.06 -19.55
CA GLU A 27 -7.90 -14.55 -20.79
C GLU A 27 -9.41 -14.80 -20.78
N GLY A 28 -10.22 -13.74 -20.84
CA GLY A 28 -11.70 -13.82 -20.86
C GLY A 28 -12.37 -14.01 -19.49
N GLY A 29 -11.61 -14.05 -18.40
CA GLY A 29 -12.17 -14.19 -17.05
C GLY A 29 -12.73 -12.89 -16.45
N SER A 30 -13.36 -13.04 -15.29
CA SER A 30 -13.94 -11.92 -14.55
C SER A 30 -12.85 -11.00 -13.98
N THR A 31 -13.14 -9.70 -13.89
CA THR A 31 -12.25 -8.74 -13.23
C THR A 31 -12.61 -8.66 -11.75
N THR A 32 -11.66 -8.97 -10.88
CA THR A 32 -11.81 -8.74 -9.43
C THR A 32 -11.24 -7.38 -9.09
N TRP A 33 -12.06 -6.51 -8.50
CA TRP A 33 -11.62 -5.18 -8.06
C TRP A 33 -11.06 -5.25 -6.64
N ARG A 34 -9.89 -4.62 -6.44
CA ARG A 34 -9.26 -4.47 -5.12
C ARG A 34 -8.88 -3.02 -4.84
N LEU A 35 -9.05 -2.59 -3.59
CA LEU A 35 -8.36 -1.44 -3.02
C LEU A 35 -7.10 -1.95 -2.33
N LEU A 36 -5.94 -1.58 -2.85
CA LEU A 36 -4.64 -1.82 -2.22
C LEU A 36 -4.27 -0.60 -1.38
N ALA A 37 -4.61 -0.66 -0.08
CA ALA A 37 -4.31 0.40 0.88
C ALA A 37 -2.83 0.39 1.25
N TYR A 38 -2.18 1.54 1.14
CA TYR A 38 -0.77 1.73 1.50
C TYR A 38 -0.58 2.76 2.63
N ASP A 39 -1.66 3.38 3.13
CA ASP A 39 -1.61 4.28 4.28
C ASP A 39 -2.95 4.37 5.02
N VAL A 40 -2.90 4.83 6.28
CA VAL A 40 -4.07 5.22 7.10
C VAL A 40 -3.87 6.67 7.50
N LEU A 41 -4.80 7.54 7.10
CA LEU A 41 -4.73 8.99 7.36
C LEU A 41 -5.59 9.42 8.56
N ALA A 42 -6.63 8.65 8.86
CA ALA A 42 -7.44 8.82 10.06
C ALA A 42 -8.11 7.51 10.49
N ILE A 43 -8.30 7.34 11.80
CA ILE A 43 -9.06 6.23 12.39
C ILE A 43 -9.88 6.74 13.57
N HIS A 44 -11.16 6.34 13.66
CA HIS A 44 -12.08 6.83 14.69
C HIS A 44 -12.19 8.37 14.74
N GLY A 45 -12.11 9.02 13.57
CA GLY A 45 -12.14 10.49 13.44
C GLY A 45 -10.84 11.20 13.84
N ASN A 46 -9.83 10.48 14.34
CA ASN A 46 -8.54 11.04 14.71
C ASN A 46 -7.54 10.93 13.57
N SER A 47 -6.87 12.04 13.23
CA SER A 47 -5.80 12.03 12.25
C SER A 47 -4.59 11.25 12.74
N THR A 48 -4.00 10.45 11.85
CA THR A 48 -2.75 9.72 12.06
C THR A 48 -1.58 10.33 11.29
N CYS A 49 -1.80 11.45 10.58
CA CYS A 49 -0.82 12.03 9.67
C CYS A 49 0.50 12.46 10.35
N ASN A 50 0.44 12.83 11.63
CA ASN A 50 1.61 13.20 12.43
C ASN A 50 2.43 11.99 12.93
N GLN A 51 2.01 10.77 12.64
CA GLN A 51 2.73 9.56 12.99
C GLN A 51 3.60 9.11 11.81
N PRO A 52 4.77 8.49 12.03
CA PRO A 52 5.56 7.85 10.97
C PRO A 52 4.78 6.80 10.18
N LEU A 53 5.07 6.65 8.88
CA LEU A 53 4.41 5.67 8.00
C LEU A 53 4.41 4.26 8.58
N LYS A 54 5.52 3.83 9.20
CA LYS A 54 5.61 2.52 9.86
C LYS A 54 4.52 2.31 10.93
N LYS A 55 4.18 3.36 11.69
CA LYS A 55 3.09 3.29 12.69
C LYS A 55 1.72 3.25 12.01
N ARG A 56 1.52 4.06 10.95
CA ARG A 56 0.27 4.08 10.18
C ARG A 56 0.00 2.74 9.48
N LEU A 57 1.04 2.11 8.93
CA LEU A 57 0.99 0.75 8.38
C LEU A 57 0.72 -0.31 9.45
N ALA A 58 1.24 -0.14 10.67
CA ALA A 58 0.90 -1.03 11.77
C ALA A 58 -0.60 -0.95 12.06
N LEU A 59 -1.17 0.25 12.19
CA LEU A 59 -2.62 0.46 12.39
C LEU A 59 -3.45 -0.18 11.27
N LEU A 60 -3.03 -0.09 10.01
CA LEU A 60 -3.71 -0.78 8.90
C LEU A 60 -3.80 -2.29 9.15
N ASN A 61 -2.71 -2.89 9.61
CA ASN A 61 -2.59 -4.34 9.79
C ASN A 61 -3.17 -4.85 11.10
N THR A 62 -3.31 -4.01 12.13
CA THR A 62 -3.83 -4.41 13.45
C THR A 62 -5.27 -3.97 13.68
N ASP A 63 -5.62 -2.75 13.29
CA ASP A 63 -6.86 -2.10 13.68
C ASP A 63 -7.88 -2.00 12.54
N VAL A 64 -7.45 -2.10 11.28
CA VAL A 64 -8.35 -1.97 10.12
C VAL A 64 -8.62 -3.31 9.45
N LEU A 65 -7.57 -3.99 8.99
CA LEU A 65 -7.74 -5.21 8.18
C LEU A 65 -8.27 -6.41 8.97
N PRO A 66 -7.81 -6.71 10.21
CA PRO A 66 -8.33 -7.87 10.94
C PRO A 66 -9.80 -7.75 11.34
N PRO A 67 -10.28 -6.64 11.94
CA PRO A 67 -11.71 -6.49 12.26
C PRO A 67 -12.58 -6.58 11.01
N ARG A 68 -12.10 -5.99 9.91
CA ARG A 68 -12.77 -6.10 8.62
C ARG A 68 -12.86 -7.55 8.16
N LYS A 69 -11.75 -8.32 8.17
CA LYS A 69 -11.74 -9.73 7.72
C LYS A 69 -12.68 -10.62 8.52
N ALA A 70 -12.94 -10.30 9.79
CA ALA A 70 -13.89 -11.02 10.62
C ALA A 70 -15.37 -10.72 10.28
N SER A 71 -15.64 -9.64 9.54
CA SER A 71 -17.00 -9.26 9.16
C SER A 71 -17.59 -10.19 8.10
N PRO A 72 -18.79 -10.75 8.29
CA PRO A 72 -19.48 -11.54 7.27
C PRO A 72 -19.74 -10.77 5.98
N ALA A 73 -19.84 -9.44 6.06
CA ALA A 73 -20.08 -8.56 4.92
C ALA A 73 -18.94 -8.62 3.88
N VAL A 74 -17.73 -9.05 4.26
CA VAL A 74 -16.59 -9.21 3.34
C VAL A 74 -16.91 -10.15 2.19
N ALA A 75 -17.73 -11.18 2.42
CA ALA A 75 -18.06 -12.17 1.42
C ALA A 75 -18.91 -11.62 0.27
N THR A 76 -19.65 -10.53 0.50
CA THR A 76 -20.58 -9.95 -0.48
C THR A 76 -20.04 -8.68 -1.16
N GLU A 77 -18.84 -8.24 -0.79
CA GLU A 77 -18.25 -7.02 -1.35
C GLU A 77 -17.76 -7.19 -2.78
N ARG A 78 -18.08 -6.20 -3.61
CA ARG A 78 -17.60 -6.10 -4.99
C ARG A 78 -16.17 -5.56 -5.09
N LEU A 79 -15.70 -4.87 -4.05
CA LEU A 79 -14.36 -4.29 -3.95
C LEU A 79 -13.67 -4.85 -2.72
N ARG A 80 -12.65 -5.71 -2.92
CA ARG A 80 -11.89 -6.28 -1.80
C ARG A 80 -10.85 -5.29 -1.32
N VAL A 81 -10.73 -5.10 -0.01
CA VAL A 81 -9.66 -4.26 0.56
C VAL A 81 -8.51 -5.14 1.05
N ARG A 82 -7.28 -4.75 0.73
CA ARG A 82 -6.02 -5.41 1.12
C ARG A 82 -4.95 -4.37 1.42
N ALA A 83 -3.97 -4.70 2.27
CA ALA A 83 -2.74 -3.92 2.33
C ALA A 83 -1.95 -4.12 1.03
N LYS A 84 -1.31 -3.05 0.54
CA LYS A 84 -0.28 -3.13 -0.50
C LYS A 84 0.98 -3.73 0.12
N ASP A 85 1.57 -4.72 -0.56
CA ASP A 85 2.85 -5.28 -0.13
C ASP A 85 3.95 -4.21 -0.24
N CYS A 86 4.54 -3.85 0.90
CA CYS A 86 5.64 -2.90 1.00
C CYS A 86 6.92 -3.66 1.34
N PHE A 87 7.99 -3.42 0.58
CA PHE A 87 9.25 -4.13 0.72
C PHE A 87 10.35 -3.18 1.19
N ARG A 88 11.24 -3.67 2.06
CA ARG A 88 12.47 -2.92 2.37
C ARG A 88 13.32 -2.79 1.11
N LEU A 89 14.05 -1.69 0.99
CA LEU A 89 14.84 -1.36 -0.20
C LEU A 89 15.78 -2.50 -0.66
N LYS A 90 16.40 -3.21 0.29
CA LYS A 90 17.26 -4.37 0.00
C LYS A 90 16.59 -5.52 -0.78
N TYR A 91 15.26 -5.54 -0.88
CA TYR A 91 14.49 -6.54 -1.60
C TYR A 91 14.05 -6.11 -3.00
N VAL A 92 14.44 -4.92 -3.48
CA VAL A 92 14.22 -4.51 -4.89
C VAL A 92 14.63 -5.58 -5.90
N PRO A 93 15.78 -6.29 -5.78
CA PRO A 93 16.15 -7.36 -6.71
C PRO A 93 15.08 -8.46 -6.79
N TYR A 94 14.63 -8.94 -5.63
CA TYR A 94 13.57 -9.95 -5.54
C TYR A 94 12.26 -9.44 -6.14
N LEU A 95 11.94 -8.16 -5.90
CA LEU A 95 10.71 -7.56 -6.37
C LEU A 95 10.66 -7.56 -7.90
N LEU A 96 11.71 -7.06 -8.55
CA LEU A 96 11.83 -6.99 -10.01
C LEU A 96 11.82 -8.38 -10.67
N ASP A 97 12.59 -9.32 -10.12
CA ASP A 97 12.79 -10.63 -10.76
C ASP A 97 11.65 -11.62 -10.53
N LYS A 98 11.00 -11.56 -9.36
CA LYS A 98 10.10 -12.62 -8.90
C LYS A 98 8.71 -12.14 -8.51
N PHE A 99 8.61 -10.98 -7.87
CA PHE A 99 7.33 -10.50 -7.37
C PHE A 99 6.47 -9.92 -8.51
N LEU A 100 7.04 -9.05 -9.36
CA LEU A 100 6.30 -8.38 -10.43
C LEU A 100 5.65 -9.38 -11.40
N ALA A 101 6.30 -10.51 -11.69
CA ALA A 101 5.76 -11.57 -12.53
C ALA A 101 4.47 -12.23 -11.98
N LYS A 102 4.19 -12.08 -10.68
CA LYS A 102 2.99 -12.64 -10.02
C LYS A 102 1.87 -11.62 -9.87
N VAL A 103 2.12 -10.35 -10.23
CA VAL A 103 1.13 -9.29 -10.10
C VAL A 103 0.13 -9.40 -11.24
N THR A 104 -1.15 -9.47 -10.89
CA THR A 104 -2.27 -9.73 -11.79
C THR A 104 -2.95 -8.46 -12.35
N HIS A 105 -2.37 -7.29 -12.05
CA HIS A 105 -2.80 -5.99 -12.55
C HIS A 105 -1.62 -5.25 -13.20
N PRO A 106 -1.88 -4.24 -14.05
CA PRO A 106 -0.83 -3.46 -14.69
C PRO A 106 0.08 -2.77 -13.65
N ILE A 107 1.39 -2.80 -13.91
CA ILE A 107 2.41 -2.12 -13.09
C ILE A 107 3.08 -1.05 -13.95
N ARG A 108 3.06 0.19 -13.48
CA ARG A 108 3.69 1.32 -14.18
C ARG A 108 5.07 1.67 -13.65
N GLY A 109 5.37 1.31 -12.40
CA GLY A 109 6.58 1.79 -11.77
C GLY A 109 6.79 1.27 -10.37
N LEU A 110 7.81 1.84 -9.71
CA LEU A 110 8.08 1.67 -8.30
C LEU A 110 7.85 2.98 -7.57
N ILE A 111 7.22 2.88 -6.40
CA ILE A 111 7.04 4.00 -5.48
C ILE A 111 7.91 3.71 -4.26
N PHE A 112 8.77 4.66 -3.93
CA PHE A 112 9.61 4.56 -2.74
C PHE A 112 9.01 5.40 -1.62
N LEU A 113 8.90 4.78 -0.45
CA LEU A 113 8.30 5.38 0.72
C LEU A 113 9.27 5.39 1.91
N ARG A 114 9.33 6.52 2.61
CA ARG A 114 10.05 6.64 3.88
C ARG A 114 9.20 6.12 5.02
N ASP A 115 9.70 5.14 5.77
CA ASP A 115 8.95 4.53 6.86
C ASP A 115 8.90 5.40 8.14
N ASP A 116 9.81 6.36 8.25
CA ASP A 116 9.93 7.34 9.33
C ASP A 116 9.13 8.64 9.08
N ALA A 117 8.71 8.88 7.85
CA ALA A 117 8.07 10.14 7.46
C ALA A 117 6.61 10.25 7.92
N CYS A 118 6.25 11.45 8.36
CA CYS A 118 4.86 11.85 8.59
C CYS A 118 4.15 12.10 7.25
N HIS A 119 2.83 11.97 7.23
CA HIS A 119 2.03 12.34 6.07
C HIS A 119 1.79 13.87 6.08
N ALA A 120 2.00 14.51 4.94
CA ALA A 120 1.58 15.90 4.72
C ALA A 120 0.56 15.93 3.58
N PRO A 121 -0.57 16.63 3.74
CA PRO A 121 -1.50 16.86 2.63
C PRO A 121 -0.83 17.66 1.51
N GLY A 122 -1.11 17.30 0.25
CA GLY A 122 -0.58 17.99 -0.93
C GLY A 122 0.84 17.58 -1.31
N THR A 123 1.47 18.36 -2.19
CA THR A 123 2.86 18.12 -2.62
C THR A 123 3.82 18.46 -1.48
N SER A 124 4.64 17.50 -1.07
CA SER A 124 5.64 17.73 -0.04
C SER A 124 6.91 16.94 -0.33
N GLU A 125 8.01 17.66 -0.43
CA GLU A 125 9.37 17.10 -0.50
C GLU A 125 9.79 16.38 0.80
N SER A 126 9.04 16.59 1.89
CA SER A 126 9.28 15.99 3.20
C SER A 126 8.34 14.82 3.53
N ALA A 127 7.32 14.56 2.70
CA ALA A 127 6.24 13.62 3.00
C ALA A 127 6.44 12.27 2.31
N GLY A 128 7.65 11.71 2.41
CA GLY A 128 7.92 10.29 2.29
C GLY A 128 7.40 9.57 1.05
N LEU A 129 7.14 10.28 -0.05
CA LEU A 129 6.83 9.74 -1.36
C LEU A 129 7.77 10.43 -2.34
N ASP A 130 9.03 10.04 -2.28
CA ASP A 130 10.11 10.84 -2.87
C ASP A 130 10.22 10.60 -4.38
N TRP A 131 9.71 9.46 -4.89
CA TRP A 131 9.94 9.14 -6.29
C TRP A 131 9.03 8.06 -6.89
N LEU A 132 8.54 8.31 -8.12
CA LEU A 132 7.96 7.32 -9.02
C LEU A 132 9.00 7.01 -10.11
N LEU A 133 9.52 5.78 -10.12
CA LEU A 133 10.25 5.28 -11.28
C LEU A 133 9.23 4.78 -12.30
N GLU A 134 9.04 5.50 -13.41
CA GLU A 134 8.45 4.92 -14.62
C GLU A 134 9.58 4.50 -15.58
N PRO A 135 9.49 3.31 -16.22
CA PRO A 135 10.42 2.95 -17.29
C PRO A 135 10.22 3.89 -18.49
N PRO A 136 11.22 4.03 -19.38
CA PRO A 136 11.07 4.76 -20.63
C PRO A 136 9.84 4.27 -21.41
N ALA A 137 9.15 5.18 -22.09
CA ALA A 137 7.93 4.87 -22.83
C ALA A 137 8.12 3.67 -23.77
N GLY A 138 7.30 2.63 -23.60
CA GLY A 138 7.38 1.39 -24.39
C GLY A 138 8.27 0.30 -23.82
N GLN A 139 8.93 0.52 -22.67
CA GLN A 139 9.68 -0.52 -21.96
C GLN A 139 8.91 -1.01 -20.73
N ALA A 140 9.03 -2.31 -20.44
CA ALA A 140 8.48 -2.87 -19.21
C ALA A 140 9.28 -2.41 -17.98
N THR A 141 8.66 -2.39 -16.81
CA THR A 141 9.26 -1.90 -15.54
C THR A 141 10.52 -2.64 -15.12
N ASN A 142 10.71 -3.86 -15.61
CA ASN A 142 11.92 -4.68 -15.45
C ASN A 142 13.06 -4.31 -16.42
N ALA A 143 12.89 -3.32 -17.30
CA ALA A 143 13.91 -2.88 -18.24
C ALA A 143 14.90 -1.85 -17.67
N VAL A 144 14.57 -1.20 -16.53
CA VAL A 144 15.50 -0.30 -15.84
C VAL A 144 16.54 -1.16 -15.12
N PRO A 145 17.86 -0.97 -15.36
CA PRO A 145 18.90 -1.75 -14.72
C PRO A 145 18.79 -1.70 -13.20
N GLN A 146 18.75 -2.87 -12.56
CA GLN A 146 18.61 -3.00 -11.10
C GLN A 146 19.66 -2.20 -10.32
N ALA A 147 20.88 -2.10 -10.84
CA ALA A 147 21.95 -1.32 -10.24
C ALA A 147 21.64 0.18 -10.19
N GLU A 148 21.01 0.73 -11.23
CA GLU A 148 20.59 2.13 -11.27
C GLU A 148 19.46 2.38 -10.28
N LEU A 149 18.52 1.43 -10.16
CA LEU A 149 17.43 1.52 -9.19
C LEU A 149 17.92 1.55 -7.74
N VAL A 150 18.86 0.67 -7.41
CA VAL A 150 19.47 0.64 -6.08
C VAL A 150 20.29 1.90 -5.83
N ALA A 151 21.09 2.35 -6.81
CA ALA A 151 21.90 3.56 -6.67
C ALA A 151 21.04 4.81 -6.47
N LEU A 152 19.93 4.93 -7.20
CA LEU A 152 19.03 6.07 -7.14
C LEU A 152 18.25 6.07 -5.81
N ALA A 153 17.77 4.92 -5.36
CA ALA A 153 17.19 4.82 -4.02
C ALA A 153 18.22 5.12 -2.92
N GLU A 154 19.44 4.59 -3.01
CA GLU A 154 20.49 4.91 -2.06
C GLU A 154 20.89 6.39 -2.05
N ALA A 155 20.84 7.08 -3.19
CA ALA A 155 21.16 8.50 -3.28
C ALA A 155 20.09 9.39 -2.62
N HIS A 156 18.82 8.97 -2.68
CA HIS A 156 17.70 9.75 -2.15
C HIS A 156 17.28 9.39 -0.72
N PHE A 157 17.58 8.18 -0.24
CA PHE A 157 17.16 7.67 1.07
C PHE A 157 18.32 7.46 2.08
N LYS A 158 19.49 8.08 1.87
CA LYS A 158 20.62 8.10 2.83
C LYS A 158 20.52 9.24 3.82
#